data_AF-A0A524F6R8-F1
#
_entry.id   AF-A0A524F6R8-F1
#
_cell.length_a   1.000
_cell.length_b   1.000
_cell.length_c   1.000
_cell.angle_alpha   90.00
_cell.angle_beta   90.00
_cell.angle_gamma   90.00
#
_symmetry.space_group_name_H-M   'P 1'
#
loop_
_entity.id
_entity.type
_entity.pdbx_description
1 polymer ?
#
loop_
_entity_poly.entity_id
_entity_poly.type
_entity_poly.pdbx_seq_one_letter_code
_entity_poly.pdbx_strand_id
1 'polypeptide(L)' 'MTSEVTRLGMGKSEMVDIAEFFKKLLIDKKDPKKMRNEIAEFRKDFQEVKYCFQNSNNAYEYLKFY' A
#
# COMPACT_ATOMS: atom_id res chain seq x y z
N MET A 1 6.76 -7.84 10.00
CA MET A 1 5.74 -6.92 9.44
C MET A 1 6.47 -5.72 8.89
N THR A 2 6.24 -5.37 7.63
CA THR A 2 6.90 -4.21 7.02
C THR A 2 6.34 -2.93 7.63
N SER A 3 7.21 -2.12 8.25
CA SER A 3 6.80 -0.92 8.98
C SER A 3 6.11 0.14 8.09
N GLU A 4 6.36 0.08 6.77
CA GLU A 4 5.82 1.03 5.80
C GLU A 4 4.30 0.94 5.63
N VAL A 5 3.74 -0.26 5.49
CA VAL A 5 2.29 -0.45 5.29
C VAL A 5 1.48 -0.13 6.54
N THR A 6 2.06 -0.44 7.71
CA THR A 6 1.42 -0.14 9.01
C THR A 6 1.34 1.38 9.26
N ARG A 7 2.35 2.13 8.78
CA ARG A 7 2.39 3.60 8.83
C ARG A 7 1.36 4.26 7.91
N LEU A 8 0.91 3.57 6.86
CA LEU A 8 -0.18 4.02 5.99
C LEU A 8 -1.58 3.62 6.52
N GLY A 9 -1.63 3.00 7.70
CA GLY A 9 -2.88 2.60 8.33
C GLY A 9 -3.41 1.22 7.93
N MET A 10 -2.62 0.40 7.25
CA MET A 10 -2.98 -0.99 6.95
C MET A 10 -2.90 -1.84 8.23
N GLY A 11 -4.00 -2.53 8.56
CA GLY A 11 -4.14 -3.40 9.71
C GLY A 11 -4.02 -4.88 9.33
N LYS A 12 -4.72 -5.75 10.08
CA LYS A 12 -4.67 -7.21 9.88
C LYS A 12 -5.41 -7.64 8.62
N SER A 13 -6.55 -7.03 8.30
CA SER A 13 -7.37 -7.38 7.14
C SER A 13 -6.62 -7.09 5.84
N GLU A 14 -5.99 -5.92 5.73
CA GLU A 14 -5.19 -5.51 4.57
C GLU A 14 -3.97 -6.43 4.36
N MET A 15 -3.46 -7.02 5.44
CA MET A 15 -2.35 -7.97 5.36
C MET A 15 -2.77 -9.31 4.75
N VAL A 16 -4.03 -9.70 4.89
CA VAL A 16 -4.61 -10.86 4.19
C VAL A 16 -4.68 -10.58 2.69
N ASP A 17 -5.12 -9.38 2.29
CA ASP A 17 -5.19 -8.97 0.89
C ASP A 17 -3.80 -8.95 0.24
N ILE A 18 -2.79 -8.45 0.97
CA ILE A 18 -1.39 -8.48 0.53
C ILE A 18 -0.92 -9.93 0.31
N ALA A 19 -1.23 -10.83 1.25
CA ALA A 19 -0.87 -12.25 1.12
C ALA A 19 -1.57 -12.89 -0.09
N GLU A 20 -2.83 -12.53 -0.38
CA GLU A 20 -3.50 -12.96 -1.60
C GLU A 20 -2.82 -12.45 -2.87
N PHE A 21 -2.35 -11.20 -2.90
CA PHE A 21 -1.60 -10.68 -4.05
C PHE A 21 -0.30 -11.46 -4.27
N PHE A 22 0.43 -11.80 -3.20
CA PHE A 22 1.61 -12.67 -3.30
C PHE A 22 1.25 -14.07 -3.83
N LYS A 23 0.17 -14.67 -3.34
CA LYS A 23 -0.31 -15.97 -3.84
C LYS A 23 -0.65 -15.89 -5.33
N LYS A 24 -1.43 -14.90 -5.75
CA LYS A 24 -1.85 -14.70 -7.14
C LYS A 24 -0.65 -14.55 -8.08
N LEU A 25 0.42 -13.91 -7.61
CA LEU A 25 1.61 -13.62 -8.41
C LEU A 25 2.60 -14.81 -8.44
N LEU A 26 2.82 -15.47 -7.31
CA LEU A 26 3.82 -16.54 -7.17
C LEU A 26 3.27 -17.94 -7.45
N ILE A 27 2.05 -18.23 -6.99
CA ILE A 27 1.40 -19.54 -7.15
C ILE A 27 0.58 -19.56 -8.45
N ASP A 28 -0.34 -18.61 -8.59
CA ASP A 28 -1.30 -18.61 -9.70
C ASP A 28 -0.70 -18.02 -11.01
N LYS A 29 0.55 -17.54 -10.95
CA LYS A 29 1.33 -16.97 -12.07
C LYS A 29 0.53 -15.95 -12.89
N LYS A 30 -0.32 -15.14 -12.23
CA LYS A 30 -1.03 -14.04 -12.91
C LYS A 30 -0.03 -13.08 -13.54
N ASP A 31 -0.44 -12.46 -14.64
CA ASP A 31 0.36 -11.45 -15.33
C ASP A 31 0.70 -10.27 -14.39
N PRO A 32 1.98 -9.95 -14.18
CA PRO A 32 2.42 -8.86 -13.30
C PRO A 32 1.86 -7.49 -13.68
N LYS A 33 1.58 -7.23 -14.97
CA LYS A 33 0.99 -5.96 -15.44
C LYS A 33 -0.44 -5.80 -14.97
N LYS A 34 -1.23 -6.88 -14.98
CA LYS A 34 -2.60 -6.86 -14.44
C LYS A 34 -2.57 -6.71 -12.92
N MET A 35 -1.68 -7.45 -12.26
CA MET A 35 -1.51 -7.36 -10.81
C MET A 35 -1.08 -5.97 -10.35
N ARG A 36 -0.22 -5.29 -11.12
CA ARG A 36 0.20 -3.92 -10.81
C ARG A 36 -0.98 -2.95 -10.73
N ASN A 37 -1.98 -3.08 -11.60
CA ASN A 37 -3.15 -2.21 -11.58
C ASN A 37 -4.03 -2.49 -10.35
N GLU A 38 -4.28 -3.77 -10.05
CA GLU A 38 -5.04 -4.20 -8.86
C GLU A 38 -4.37 -3.68 -7.56
N ILE A 39 -3.05 -3.83 -7.45
CA ILE A 39 -2.27 -3.35 -6.29
C ILE A 39 -2.25 -1.82 -6.22
N ALA A 40 -2.17 -1.13 -7.37
CA ALA A 40 -2.17 0.32 -7.42
C ALA A 40 -3.51 0.91 -6.97
N GLU A 41 -4.64 0.29 -7.33
CA GLU A 41 -5.96 0.67 -6.82
C GLU A 41 -6.08 0.41 -5.33
N PHE A 42 -5.71 -0.78 -4.86
CA PHE A 42 -5.69 -1.10 -3.43
C PHE A 42 -4.89 -0.09 -2.61
N ARG A 43 -3.73 0.35 -3.10
CA ARG A 43 -2.87 1.32 -2.40
C ARG A 43 -3.41 2.75 -2.43
N LYS A 44 -4.31 3.13 -3.35
CA LYS A 44 -4.86 4.50 -3.42
C LYS A 44 -5.65 4.87 -2.16
N ASP A 45 -6.27 3.88 -1.52
CA ASP A 45 -7.06 4.11 -0.31
C ASP A 45 -6.18 4.28 0.95
N PHE A 46 -4.87 4.03 0.84
CA PHE A 46 -3.89 4.11 1.94
C PHE A 46 -2.81 5.15 1.65
N GLN A 47 -3.24 6.39 1.41
CA GLN A 47 -2.34 7.53 1.14
C GLN A 47 -2.05 8.41 2.36
N GLU A 48 -2.75 8.20 3.47
CA GLU A 48 -2.59 9.01 4.68
C GLU A 48 -1.62 8.35 5.67
N VAL A 49 -0.66 9.14 6.17
CA VAL A 49 0.25 8.70 7.23
C VAL A 49 -0.51 8.67 8.55
N LYS A 50 -0.68 7.49 9.14
CA LYS A 50 -1.25 7.31 10.48
C LYS A 50 -0.12 7.23 11.52
N TYR A 51 -0.47 7.52 12.78
CA TYR A 51 0.46 7.48 13.94
C TYR A 51 1.54 8.57 13.93
N CYS A 52 1.25 9.77 13.40
CA CYS A 52 2.13 10.94 13.43
C CYS A 52 1.38 12.17 13.99
N PHE A 53 2.10 13.10 14.62
CA PHE A 53 1.50 14.32 15.22
C PHE A 53 0.96 15.30 14.17
N GLN A 54 1.44 15.23 12.92
CA GLN A 54 0.89 15.96 11.76
C GLN A 54 0.01 15.01 10.95
N ASN A 55 -1.30 15.12 11.10
CA ASN A 55 -2.31 14.25 10.48
C ASN A 55 -2.71 14.66 9.04
N SER A 56 -2.14 15.74 8.48
CA SER A 56 -2.69 16.40 7.29
C SER A 56 -1.87 16.24 6.00
N ASN A 57 -0.69 15.62 6.05
CA ASN A 57 0.17 15.52 4.86
C ASN A 57 0.03 14.14 4.22
N ASN A 58 -0.18 14.14 2.90
CA ASN A 58 -0.24 12.93 2.09
C ASN A 58 1.13 12.23 2.15
N ALA A 59 1.17 10.90 2.33
CA ALA A 59 2.38 10.15 2.64
C ALA A 59 3.50 10.27 1.60
N TYR A 60 3.14 10.68 0.38
CA TYR A 60 4.03 10.85 -0.76
C TYR A 60 3.98 12.27 -1.34
N GLU A 61 3.59 13.25 -0.53
CA GLU A 61 3.58 14.66 -0.96
C GLU A 61 4.98 15.12 -1.34
N TYR A 62 5.15 15.56 -2.59
CA TYR A 62 6.43 15.98 -3.12
C TYR A 62 6.66 17.46 -2.79
N LEU A 63 7.48 17.73 -1.77
CA LEU A 63 7.89 19.09 -1.43
C LEU A 63 9.00 19.53 -2.39
N LYS A 64 8.63 20.35 -3.38
CA LYS A 64 9.61 21.10 -4.17
C LYS A 64 10.18 22.23 -3.32
N PHE A 65 11.41 22.06 -2.89
CA PHE A 65 12.26 23.16 -2.49
C PHE A 65 12.99 23.60 -3.76
N TYR A 66 12.82 24.88 -4.08
CA TYR A 66 13.24 25.62 -5.28
C TYR A 66 14.47 25.06 -6.01
#